data_AF-A0A954XIA3-F1
#
_entry.id   AF-A0A954XIA3-F1
#
_cell.length_a   1.000
_cell.length_b   1.000
_cell.length_c   1.000
_cell.angle_alpha   90.00
_cell.angle_beta   90.00
_cell.angle_gamma   90.00
#
_symmetry.space_group_name_H-M   'P 1'
#
loop_
_entity.id
_entity.type
_entity.pdbx_description
1 polymer ?
#
loop_
_entity_poly.entity_id
_entity_poly.type
_entity_poly.pdbx_seq_one_letter_code
_entity_poly.pdbx_strand_id
1 'polypeptide(L)'
;MASNTFSSDMANQRVAELLPGKVATDDSVWSEIRTAVRPLASLKITVTLFALSIFLILAGTLAQTEKNMWEVMGQYFYPYIAWIDIRVFFPYSFFPDWPAKLPDLRESNFAFPFPGGAFIGVAMFVNLGAAFISRFPLQARGTRLVVGAAVLLAGAIVTAVVILGGHNTEGLQAQPIL
;
A
#
# COMPACT_ATOMS: atom_id res chain seq x y z
N MET A 1 -3.91 61.76 31.19
CA MET A 1 -4.52 60.72 30.33
C MET A 1 -3.51 59.59 29.97
N ALA A 2 -2.58 59.25 30.87
CA ALA A 2 -1.45 58.34 30.58
C ALA A 2 -1.27 57.20 31.62
N SER A 3 -2.15 57.10 32.63
CA SER A 3 -2.02 56.12 33.72
C SER A 3 -2.67 54.77 33.44
N ASN A 4 -3.60 54.69 32.48
CA ASN A 4 -4.41 53.48 32.25
C ASN A 4 -3.77 52.50 31.26
N THR A 5 -2.82 52.95 30.43
CA THR A 5 -2.12 52.11 29.44
C THR A 5 -1.02 51.27 30.08
N PHE A 6 -0.31 51.81 31.07
CA PHE A 6 0.79 51.09 31.74
C PHE A 6 0.31 49.88 32.55
N SER A 7 -0.87 49.98 33.18
CA SER A 7 -1.44 48.86 33.95
C SER A 7 -2.00 47.74 33.06
N SER A 8 -2.56 48.08 31.89
CA SER A 8 -3.02 47.08 30.93
C SER A 8 -1.87 46.33 30.26
N ASP A 9 -0.76 47.02 29.99
CA ASP A 9 0.44 46.38 29.39
C ASP A 9 1.08 45.38 30.34
N MET A 10 1.17 45.71 31.63
CA MET A 10 1.68 44.80 32.67
C MET A 10 0.75 43.60 32.89
N ALA A 11 -0.57 43.78 32.77
CA ALA A 11 -1.54 42.69 32.82
C ALA A 11 -1.42 41.77 31.59
N ASN A 12 -1.27 42.35 30.40
CA ASN A 12 -1.11 41.59 29.15
C ASN A 12 0.22 40.81 29.11
N GLN A 13 1.31 41.38 29.63
CA GLN A 13 2.59 40.68 29.75
C GLN A 13 2.52 39.49 30.71
N ARG A 14 1.87 39.66 31.88
CA ARG A 14 1.69 38.57 32.84
C ARG A 14 0.75 37.49 32.34
N VAL A 15 -0.29 37.85 31.58
CA VAL A 15 -1.15 36.87 30.90
C VAL A 15 -0.37 36.12 29.83
N ALA A 16 0.50 36.77 29.06
CA ALA A 16 1.36 36.11 28.07
C ALA A 16 2.39 35.15 28.72
N GLU A 17 2.83 35.45 29.94
CA GLU A 17 3.74 34.61 30.75
C GLU A 17 3.00 33.44 31.44
N LEU A 18 1.72 33.62 31.79
CA LEU A 18 0.85 32.58 32.39
C LEU A 18 0.25 31.62 31.36
N LEU A 19 0.33 31.93 30.07
CA LEU A 19 0.03 30.94 29.04
C LEU A 19 1.16 29.92 29.04
N PRO A 20 0.92 28.66 29.47
CA PRO A 20 1.96 27.65 29.45
C PRO A 20 2.49 27.58 28.02
N GLY A 21 3.75 27.98 27.86
CA GLY A 21 4.44 27.99 26.58
C GLY A 21 4.18 26.65 25.91
N LYS A 22 3.68 26.70 24.66
CA LYS A 22 3.44 25.52 23.82
C LYS A 22 4.52 24.48 24.10
N VAL A 23 4.12 23.37 24.71
CA VAL A 23 5.02 22.26 25.06
C VAL A 23 5.70 21.79 23.78
N ALA A 24 6.95 22.19 23.60
CA ALA A 24 7.71 22.07 22.36
C ALA A 24 8.39 20.71 22.21
N THR A 25 7.67 19.61 22.46
CA THR A 25 8.27 18.26 22.43
C THR A 25 7.54 17.22 21.60
N ASP A 26 6.42 17.55 20.91
CA ASP A 26 5.78 16.63 19.95
C ASP A 26 5.96 17.07 18.48
N ASP A 27 6.21 18.36 18.21
CA ASP A 27 6.22 18.89 16.84
C ASP A 27 7.41 18.41 15.97
N SER A 28 8.55 18.04 16.58
CA SER A 28 9.77 17.61 15.86
C SER A 28 9.59 16.23 15.20
N VAL A 29 9.14 15.22 15.95
CA VAL A 29 8.96 13.85 15.43
C VAL A 29 7.92 13.83 14.31
N TRP A 30 6.80 14.54 14.48
CA TRP A 30 5.78 14.65 13.43
C TRP A 30 6.25 15.41 12.18
N SER A 31 7.22 16.32 12.32
CA SER A 31 7.77 17.07 11.19
C SER A 31 8.76 16.23 10.36
N GLU A 32 9.56 15.40 11.03
CA GLU A 32 10.51 14.48 10.39
C GLU A 32 9.77 13.37 9.64
N ILE A 33 8.74 12.78 10.27
CA ILE A 33 7.86 11.79 9.63
C ILE A 33 7.17 12.41 8.40
N ARG A 34 6.60 13.61 8.51
CA ARG A 34 5.97 14.28 7.36
C ARG A 34 6.97 14.53 6.23
N THR A 35 8.20 14.88 6.56
CA THR A 35 9.25 15.14 5.56
C THR A 35 9.67 13.85 4.85
N ALA A 36 9.78 12.73 5.57
CA ALA A 36 10.10 11.43 4.99
C ALA A 36 8.93 10.81 4.20
N VAL A 37 7.69 10.98 4.64
CA VAL A 37 6.49 10.40 4.00
C VAL A 37 6.10 11.15 2.73
N ARG A 38 6.36 12.46 2.64
CA ARG A 38 6.00 13.30 1.49
C ARG A 38 6.59 12.84 0.13
N PRO A 39 7.88 12.47 0.00
CA PRO A 39 8.40 11.91 -1.24
C PRO A 39 7.87 10.50 -1.52
N LEU A 40 7.64 9.71 -0.47
CA LEU A 40 7.07 8.36 -0.59
C LEU A 40 5.61 8.38 -1.05
N ALA A 41 4.86 9.46 -0.80
CA ALA A 41 3.48 9.66 -1.27
C ALA A 41 3.38 10.16 -2.73
N SER A 42 4.46 10.09 -3.50
CA SER A 42 4.49 10.60 -4.88
C SER A 42 3.65 9.76 -5.84
N LEU A 43 2.71 10.42 -6.54
CA LEU A 43 1.88 9.82 -7.60
C LEU A 43 2.73 9.25 -8.74
N LYS A 44 3.88 9.85 -9.04
CA LYS A 44 4.77 9.38 -10.11
C LYS A 44 5.34 7.99 -9.80
N ILE A 45 5.73 7.75 -8.54
CA ILE A 45 6.22 6.44 -8.09
C ILE A 45 5.11 5.40 -8.22
N THR A 46 3.88 5.73 -7.80
CA THR A 46 2.73 4.83 -7.92
C THR A 46 2.48 4.44 -9.37
N VAL A 47 2.45 5.41 -10.29
CA VAL A 47 2.22 5.16 -11.72
C VAL A 47 3.32 4.30 -12.31
N THR A 48 4.60 4.57 -11.98
CA THR A 48 5.71 3.74 -12.46
C THR A 48 5.64 2.31 -11.93
N LEU A 49 5.41 2.11 -10.62
CA LEU A 49 5.27 0.78 -10.03
C LEU A 49 4.08 0.02 -10.61
N PHE A 50 2.97 0.71 -10.87
CA PHE A 50 1.79 0.11 -11.47
C PHE A 50 2.05 -0.30 -12.93
N ALA A 51 2.74 0.53 -13.71
CA ALA A 51 3.15 0.17 -15.07
C ALA A 51 4.10 -1.04 -15.10
N LEU A 52 5.08 -1.09 -14.18
CA LEU A 52 5.96 -2.25 -14.02
C LEU A 52 5.17 -3.50 -13.61
N SER A 53 4.19 -3.36 -12.73
CA SER A 53 3.30 -4.44 -12.30
C SER A 53 2.49 -5.00 -13.46
N ILE A 54 1.88 -4.14 -14.28
CA ILE A 54 1.13 -4.56 -15.48
C ILE A 54 2.02 -5.37 -16.42
N PHE A 55 3.25 -4.88 -16.67
CA PHE A 55 4.19 -5.59 -17.53
C PHE A 55 4.58 -6.96 -16.97
N LEU A 56 4.88 -7.05 -15.66
CA LEU A 56 5.21 -8.30 -15.01
C LEU A 56 4.03 -9.29 -15.01
N ILE A 57 2.81 -8.81 -14.78
CA ILE A 57 1.59 -9.62 -14.85
C ILE A 57 1.39 -10.14 -16.26
N LEU A 58 1.55 -9.30 -17.28
CA LEU A 58 1.47 -9.72 -18.68
C LEU A 58 2.48 -10.84 -18.97
N ALA A 59 3.75 -10.65 -18.64
CA ALA A 59 4.78 -11.67 -18.82
C ALA A 59 4.44 -12.97 -18.06
N GLY A 60 4.02 -12.87 -16.79
CA GLY A 60 3.60 -14.01 -15.99
C GLY A 60 2.39 -14.76 -16.58
N THR A 61 1.40 -14.05 -17.11
CA THR A 61 0.22 -14.67 -17.76
C THR A 61 0.58 -15.36 -19.07
N LEU A 62 1.51 -14.81 -19.85
CA LEU A 62 1.99 -15.47 -21.05
C LEU A 62 2.82 -16.72 -20.70
N ALA A 63 3.63 -16.66 -19.65
CA ALA A 63 4.41 -17.80 -19.19
C ALA A 63 3.54 -18.97 -18.72
N GLN A 64 2.31 -18.71 -18.24
CA GLN A 64 1.34 -19.75 -17.84
C GLN A 64 0.84 -20.61 -19.00
N THR A 65 1.11 -20.24 -20.26
CA THR A 65 0.77 -21.10 -21.40
C THR A 65 1.63 -22.36 -21.47
N GLU A 66 2.85 -22.31 -20.92
CA GLU A 66 3.83 -23.40 -20.96
C GLU A 66 4.25 -23.86 -19.55
N LYS A 67 4.04 -23.04 -18.52
CA LYS A 67 4.43 -23.31 -17.12
C LYS A 67 3.22 -23.44 -16.20
N ASN A 68 3.40 -24.18 -15.11
CA ASN A 68 2.41 -24.27 -14.06
C ASN A 68 2.34 -22.98 -13.23
N MET A 69 1.18 -22.70 -12.62
CA MET A 69 0.97 -21.49 -11.80
C MET A 69 2.03 -21.32 -10.70
N TRP A 70 2.36 -22.39 -9.97
CA TRP A 70 3.35 -22.36 -8.90
C TRP A 70 4.75 -21.98 -9.39
N GLU A 71 5.13 -22.45 -10.57
CA GLU A 71 6.41 -22.12 -11.18
C GLU A 71 6.47 -20.65 -11.59
N VAL A 72 5.38 -20.14 -12.18
CA VAL A 72 5.25 -18.73 -12.54
C VAL A 72 5.31 -17.84 -11.30
N MET A 73 4.65 -18.23 -10.21
CA MET A 73 4.76 -17.51 -8.94
C MET A 73 6.19 -17.50 -8.41
N GLY A 74 6.86 -18.66 -8.41
CA GLY A 74 8.25 -18.80 -7.95
C GLY A 74 9.27 -18.02 -8.79
N GLN A 75 9.04 -17.87 -10.09
CA GLN A 75 9.98 -17.22 -11.01
C GLN A 75 9.74 -15.71 -11.17
N TYR A 76 8.49 -15.27 -11.17
CA TYR A 76 8.14 -13.87 -11.49
C TYR A 76 7.66 -13.08 -10.27
N PHE A 77 6.92 -13.69 -9.34
CA PHE A 77 6.20 -12.95 -8.30
C PHE A 77 6.82 -13.02 -6.90
N TYR A 78 7.41 -14.14 -6.49
CA TYR A 78 8.11 -14.25 -5.20
C TYR A 78 9.50 -13.59 -5.13
N PRO A 79 10.33 -13.58 -6.19
CA PRO A 79 11.66 -12.98 -6.09
C PRO A 79 11.59 -11.44 -6.20
N TYR A 80 12.61 -10.77 -5.66
CA TYR A 80 12.77 -9.31 -5.81
C TYR A 80 13.25 -8.91 -7.21
N ILE A 81 13.98 -9.80 -7.89
CA ILE A 81 14.39 -9.64 -9.29
C ILE A 81 13.91 -10.88 -10.04
N ALA A 82 13.04 -10.68 -11.02
CA ALA A 82 12.54 -11.72 -11.89
C ALA A 82 13.38 -11.78 -13.16
N TRP A 83 13.75 -12.98 -13.58
CA TRP A 83 14.40 -13.21 -14.86
C TRP A 83 13.33 -13.52 -15.91
N ILE A 84 13.10 -12.55 -16.81
CA ILE A 84 12.09 -12.69 -17.85
C ILE A 84 12.78 -13.13 -19.14
N ASP A 85 12.39 -14.31 -19.60
CA ASP A 85 12.82 -14.86 -20.86
C ASP A 85 12.05 -14.22 -22.02
N ILE A 86 12.74 -13.79 -23.07
CA ILE A 86 12.13 -13.16 -24.24
C ILE A 86 11.15 -14.10 -24.96
N ARG A 87 11.35 -15.42 -24.85
CA ARG A 87 10.49 -16.45 -25.46
C ARG A 87 9.04 -16.38 -24.98
N VAL A 88 8.84 -15.91 -23.75
CA VAL A 88 7.51 -15.74 -23.14
C VAL A 88 6.62 -14.81 -23.96
N PHE A 89 7.19 -13.85 -24.68
CA PHE A 89 6.43 -12.94 -25.53
C PHE A 89 6.04 -13.55 -26.90
N PHE A 90 6.49 -14.77 -27.20
CA PHE A 90 6.23 -15.48 -28.45
C PHE A 90 5.73 -16.92 -28.20
N PRO A 91 4.61 -17.11 -27.48
CA PRO A 91 4.11 -18.45 -27.13
C PRO A 91 3.71 -19.24 -28.38
N TYR A 92 3.84 -20.58 -28.32
CA TYR A 92 3.49 -21.46 -29.45
C TYR A 92 2.01 -21.32 -29.87
N SER A 93 1.13 -21.05 -28.91
CA SER A 93 -0.31 -20.91 -29.12
C SER A 93 -0.72 -19.72 -30.00
N PHE A 94 0.09 -18.66 -30.05
CA PHE A 94 -0.21 -17.46 -30.87
C PHE A 94 0.44 -17.51 -32.25
N PHE A 95 1.51 -18.30 -32.41
CA PHE A 95 2.25 -18.40 -33.66
C PHE A 95 2.56 -19.87 -34.01
N PRO A 96 1.55 -20.68 -34.42
CA PRO A 96 1.75 -22.09 -34.74
C PRO A 96 2.68 -22.32 -35.95
N ASP A 97 2.55 -21.48 -36.99
CA ASP A 97 3.31 -21.57 -38.25
C ASP A 97 4.45 -20.54 -38.26
N TRP A 98 5.36 -20.62 -37.27
CA TRP A 98 6.47 -19.68 -37.15
C TRP A 98 7.29 -19.61 -38.45
N PRO A 99 7.47 -18.43 -39.08
CA PRO A 99 8.15 -18.35 -40.35
C PRO A 99 9.61 -18.77 -40.22
N ALA A 100 10.02 -19.82 -40.92
CA ALA A 100 11.39 -20.34 -40.98
C ALA A 100 12.46 -19.33 -41.44
N LYS A 101 12.06 -18.10 -41.80
CA LYS A 101 12.95 -17.01 -42.25
C LYS A 101 13.27 -15.98 -41.15
N LEU A 102 12.65 -16.06 -39.98
CA LEU A 102 13.00 -15.22 -38.83
C LEU A 102 14.11 -15.91 -38.01
N PRO A 103 15.05 -15.16 -37.43
CA PRO A 103 15.96 -15.70 -36.42
C PRO A 103 15.13 -16.45 -35.37
N ASP A 104 15.56 -17.64 -34.96
CA ASP A 104 14.76 -18.47 -34.06
C ASP A 104 14.82 -17.92 -32.62
N LEU A 105 14.07 -16.83 -32.39
CA LEU A 105 13.95 -16.17 -31.09
C LEU A 105 13.35 -17.14 -30.05
N ARG A 106 12.69 -18.22 -30.49
CA ARG A 106 12.17 -19.30 -29.65
C ARG A 106 13.27 -20.20 -29.08
N GLU A 107 14.42 -20.28 -29.74
CA GLU A 107 15.59 -21.00 -29.22
C GLU A 107 16.55 -20.08 -28.43
N SER A 108 16.32 -18.77 -28.46
CA SER A 108 17.14 -17.83 -27.73
C SER A 108 16.96 -18.01 -26.21
N ASN A 109 18.05 -18.29 -25.50
CA ASN A 109 18.08 -18.32 -24.02
C ASN A 109 18.29 -16.92 -23.42
N PHE A 110 17.80 -15.88 -24.10
CA PHE A 110 18.00 -14.51 -23.65
C PHE A 110 16.96 -14.16 -22.58
N ALA A 111 17.41 -14.09 -21.33
CA ALA A 111 16.64 -13.59 -20.22
C ALA A 111 17.22 -12.26 -19.74
N PHE A 112 16.35 -11.29 -19.43
CA PHE A 112 16.75 -10.02 -18.87
C PHE A 112 16.22 -9.85 -17.43
N PRO A 113 16.96 -9.16 -16.55
CA PRO A 113 16.51 -8.90 -15.20
C PRO A 113 15.43 -7.81 -15.20
N PHE A 114 14.34 -8.09 -14.49
CA PHE A 114 13.24 -7.16 -14.29
C PHE A 114 12.87 -7.09 -12.79
N PRO A 115 12.36 -5.96 -12.27
CA PRO A 115 11.86 -5.90 -10.89
C PRO A 115 10.77 -6.95 -10.66
N GLY A 116 11.01 -7.88 -9.73
CA GLY A 116 10.09 -8.97 -9.45
C GLY A 116 8.89 -8.54 -8.61
N GLY A 117 7.90 -9.42 -8.50
CA GLY A 117 6.61 -9.11 -7.88
C GLY A 117 6.72 -8.73 -6.40
N ALA A 118 7.65 -9.35 -5.65
CA ALA A 118 7.88 -9.01 -4.25
C ALA A 118 8.44 -7.60 -4.10
N PHE A 119 9.37 -7.19 -4.97
CA PHE A 119 9.92 -5.84 -4.94
C PHE A 119 8.85 -4.81 -5.28
N ILE A 120 8.15 -5.00 -6.40
CA ILE A 120 7.09 -4.08 -6.84
C ILE A 120 5.99 -4.00 -5.78
N GLY A 121 5.53 -5.15 -5.26
CA GLY A 121 4.48 -5.23 -4.26
C GLY A 121 4.83 -4.51 -2.96
N VAL A 122 6.03 -4.74 -2.42
CA VAL A 122 6.51 -4.05 -1.20
C VAL A 122 6.65 -2.55 -1.45
N ALA A 123 7.27 -2.15 -2.56
CA ALA A 123 7.43 -0.73 -2.90
C ALA A 123 6.07 -0.04 -3.05
N MET A 124 5.10 -0.70 -3.68
CA MET A 124 3.77 -0.15 -3.90
C MET A 124 2.97 -0.08 -2.60
N PHE A 125 3.09 -1.09 -1.73
CA PHE A 125 2.49 -1.09 -0.39
C PHE A 125 2.99 0.08 0.46
N VAL A 126 4.30 0.31 0.48
CA VAL A 126 4.91 1.44 1.19
C VAL A 126 4.44 2.78 0.62
N ASN A 127 4.45 2.94 -0.71
CA ASN A 127 4.03 4.17 -1.38
C ASN A 127 2.54 4.50 -1.15
N LEU A 128 1.64 3.53 -1.35
CA LEU A 128 0.21 3.72 -1.14
C LEU A 128 -0.12 3.92 0.34
N GLY A 129 0.55 3.21 1.25
CA GLY A 129 0.43 3.41 2.69
C GLY A 129 0.83 4.84 3.10
N ALA A 130 1.96 5.32 2.60
CA ALA A 130 2.40 6.71 2.80
C ALA A 130 1.39 7.74 2.27
N ALA A 131 0.86 7.51 1.06
CA ALA A 131 -0.15 8.37 0.46
C ALA A 131 -1.47 8.37 1.26
N PHE A 132 -1.91 7.19 1.71
CA PHE A 132 -3.11 7.02 2.52
C PHE A 132 -2.99 7.79 3.85
N ILE A 133 -1.91 7.55 4.60
CA ILE A 133 -1.68 8.23 5.90
C ILE A 133 -1.61 9.75 5.71
N SER A 134 -0.97 10.21 4.65
CA SER A 134 -0.84 11.65 4.37
C SER A 134 -2.18 12.32 4.05
N ARG A 135 -3.14 11.56 3.51
CA ARG A 135 -4.40 12.12 3.00
C ARG A 135 -5.51 12.18 4.05
N PHE A 136 -5.46 11.35 5.09
CA PHE A 136 -6.50 11.30 6.12
C PHE A 136 -6.02 11.90 7.46
N PRO A 137 -6.02 13.24 7.60
CA PRO A 137 -5.74 13.85 8.89
C PRO A 137 -6.86 13.52 9.89
N LEU A 138 -6.50 13.10 11.10
CA LEU A 138 -7.47 12.95 12.20
C LEU A 138 -8.06 14.32 12.57
N GLN A 139 -9.26 14.60 12.07
CA GLN A 139 -9.92 15.88 12.30
C GLN A 139 -10.60 15.98 13.68
N ALA A 140 -10.95 14.84 14.29
CA ALA A 140 -11.56 14.81 15.61
C ALA A 140 -10.53 15.01 16.73
N ARG A 141 -10.87 15.82 17.74
CA ARG A 141 -10.05 16.06 18.93
C ARG A 141 -10.86 15.82 20.21
N GLY A 142 -10.19 15.45 21.30
CA GLY A 142 -10.79 15.25 22.63
C GLY A 142 -11.85 14.13 22.67
N THR A 143 -12.95 14.37 23.37
CA THR A 143 -14.02 13.38 23.60
C THR A 143 -14.63 12.83 22.29
N ARG A 144 -14.69 13.64 21.23
CA ARG A 144 -15.22 13.20 19.92
C ARG A 144 -14.34 12.11 19.28
N LEU A 145 -13.03 12.16 19.49
CA LEU A 145 -12.11 11.13 19.01
C LEU A 145 -12.31 9.81 19.77
N VAL A 146 -12.41 9.89 21.10
CA VAL A 146 -12.57 8.70 21.95
C VAL A 146 -13.88 7.99 21.66
N VAL A 147 -14.99 8.75 21.55
CA VAL A 147 -16.29 8.17 21.19
C VAL A 147 -16.24 7.55 19.79
N GLY A 148 -15.66 8.25 18.81
CA GLY A 148 -15.51 7.71 17.45
C GLY A 148 -14.66 6.43 17.41
N ALA A 149 -13.54 6.39 18.15
CA ALA A 149 -12.69 5.22 18.28
C ALA A 149 -13.41 4.05 18.97
N ALA A 150 -14.19 4.32 20.02
CA ALA A 150 -14.99 3.31 20.70
C ALA A 150 -16.05 2.69 19.75
N VAL A 151 -16.72 3.51 18.95
CA VAL A 151 -17.69 3.04 17.95
C VAL A 151 -17.00 2.20 16.87
N LEU A 152 -15.84 2.64 16.35
CA LEU A 152 -15.05 1.86 15.39
C LEU A 152 -14.64 0.49 15.96
N LEU A 153 -14.17 0.47 17.21
CA LEU A 153 -13.72 -0.75 17.89
C LEU A 153 -14.90 -1.70 18.12
N ALA A 154 -16.06 -1.19 18.53
CA ALA A 154 -17.28 -1.99 18.64
C ALA A 154 -17.69 -2.62 17.30
N GLY A 155 -17.67 -1.85 16.20
CA GLY A 155 -17.96 -2.37 14.86
C GLY A 155 -16.98 -3.45 14.41
N ALA A 156 -15.69 -3.27 14.70
CA ALA A 156 -14.65 -4.27 14.42
C ALA A 156 -14.88 -5.57 15.21
N ILE A 157 -15.26 -5.47 16.50
CA ILE A 157 -15.62 -6.63 17.33
C ILE A 157 -16.83 -7.35 16.75
N VAL A 158 -17.90 -6.64 16.40
CA VAL A 158 -19.10 -7.26 15.80
C VAL A 158 -18.72 -8.02 14.52
N THR A 159 -17.89 -7.41 13.67
CA THR A 159 -17.42 -8.05 12.44
C THR A 159 -16.59 -9.30 12.74
N ALA A 160 -15.69 -9.24 13.72
CA ALA A 160 -14.91 -10.40 14.15
C ALA A 160 -15.80 -11.53 14.71
N VAL A 161 -16.82 -11.20 15.49
CA VAL A 161 -17.80 -12.18 16.01
C VAL A 161 -18.56 -12.85 14.87
N VAL A 162 -18.96 -12.10 13.84
CA VAL A 162 -19.63 -12.67 12.66
C VAL A 162 -18.70 -13.62 11.90
N ILE A 163 -17.43 -13.25 11.70
CA ILE A 163 -16.46 -14.10 11.01
C ILE A 163 -16.19 -15.39 11.80
N LEU A 164 -15.95 -15.27 13.11
CA LEU A 164 -15.68 -16.41 13.98
C LEU A 164 -16.91 -17.30 14.17
N GLY A 165 -18.10 -16.70 14.27
CA GLY A 165 -19.37 -17.42 14.40
C GLY A 165 -19.85 -18.07 13.08
N GLY A 166 -19.48 -17.50 11.93
CA GLY A 166 -19.79 -18.04 10.61
C GLY A 166 -18.98 -19.29 10.24
N HIS A 167 -17.86 -19.54 10.94
CA HIS A 167 -17.02 -20.73 10.72
C HIS A 167 -17.51 -21.98 11.50
N ASN A 168 -18.70 -21.92 12.12
CA ASN A 168 -19.33 -23.09 12.75
C ASN A 168 -19.85 -24.04 11.67
N THR A 169 -19.15 -25.17 11.49
CA THR A 169 -19.47 -26.26 10.57
C THR A 169 -20.73 -27.06 10.93
N GLU A 170 -21.46 -26.66 11.97
CA GLU A 170 -22.73 -27.28 12.40
C GLU A 170 -23.96 -26.53 11.85
N GLY A 171 -23.87 -26.05 10.60
CA GLY A 171 -25.01 -25.45 9.91
C GLY A 171 -26.07 -26.51 9.56
N LEU A 172 -27.35 -26.10 9.60
CA LEU A 172 -28.55 -26.85 9.18
C LEU A 172 -28.51 -27.36 7.71
N GLN A 173 -27.38 -27.21 7.01
CA GLN A 173 -27.07 -27.77 5.69
C GLN A 173 -26.41 -29.16 5.76
N ALA A 174 -25.96 -29.61 6.94
CA ALA A 174 -25.36 -30.94 7.11
C ALA A 174 -26.40 -32.07 7.26
N GLN A 175 -27.69 -31.74 7.36
CA GLN A 175 -28.76 -32.73 7.30
C GLN A 175 -29.39 -32.68 5.91
N PRO A 176 -29.16 -33.68 5.05
CA PRO A 176 -29.97 -33.82 3.84
C PRO A 176 -31.42 -33.97 4.29
N ILE A 177 -32.24 -32.96 4.01
CA ILE A 177 -33.69 -33.10 4.03
C ILE A 177 -34.00 -34.12 2.92
N LEU A 178 -34.51 -35.28 3.38
CA LEU A 178 -34.98 -36.45 2.64
C LEU A 178 -35.16 -36.25 1.12
#